data_AF-E6TSN8-F1
#
_entry.id   AF-E6TSN8-F1
#
_cell.length_a   1.000
_cell.length_b   1.000
_cell.length_c   1.000
_cell.angle_alpha   90.00
_cell.angle_beta   90.00
_cell.angle_gamma   90.00
#
_symmetry.space_group_name_H-M   'P 1'
#
loop_
_entity.id
_entity.type
_entity.pdbx_description
1 polymer ?
#
loop_
_entity_poly.entity_id
_entity_poly.type
_entity_poly.pdbx_seq_one_letter_code
_entity_poly.pdbx_strand_id
1 'polypeptide(L)'
;MSKRNQKCPCGSGKKYKHCCNVIDIHRQKEENFYEQKDVLVRMMTDFVWGKWSPRDHERMQSIFQIKTGNKLSDDEQPMLFHFFSLFMHRYENGLRGVEWFWKDRGVRLDKNLRAIAKNWPKLNFHLVQCIEKSGDIVLFQDVITNKTYPVANIEKNVPKNLTLLDGTIGLLELHNNKYYFNGVRVIQGPHEVAEAKRKIGSLMKETGLSYEEVLMEYPLEVLMVMLNYQHWNFKRKDIPLLEELGLEHLPAYAEDFFLFYKEKTAGKKANTIRKYRESLYELNEVLKRNHFLHLDDVQPDEWARLLSKDYFELFETMTKTQITDLISVLNAFVKWHKSNNKSKLWNGLSEFLNNEEVQFLHAVQFQNSFFPNRGSYKMNEFVKMLKGDITPDSEKEEGVFEIIKRNKQSFRVTKWSNKSNKGAEYTISGADVNIDYVEEGLIFSGKIAKGRINMWELIELESVYPRTAKRFLTIKDTVRSR
;
A
#
# COMPACT_ATOMS: atom_id res chain seq x y z
N MET A 1 -1.75 -10.53 56.99
CA MET A 1 -0.61 -11.23 56.32
C MET A 1 -0.99 -12.70 56.10
N SER A 2 -1.27 -13.18 54.88
CA SER A 2 -1.34 -14.64 54.58
C SER A 2 -1.52 -15.01 53.09
N LYS A 3 -1.98 -14.13 52.18
CA LYS A 3 -2.18 -14.52 50.77
C LYS A 3 -0.92 -14.65 49.89
N ARG A 4 0.25 -14.21 50.39
CA ARG A 4 1.49 -14.07 49.59
C ARG A 4 2.09 -15.43 49.14
N ASN A 5 1.96 -16.48 49.95
CA ASN A 5 2.47 -17.83 49.64
C ASN A 5 1.39 -18.79 49.09
N GLN A 6 0.13 -18.37 48.98
CA GLN A 6 -0.96 -19.19 48.45
C GLN A 6 -0.85 -19.32 46.92
N LYS A 7 -1.42 -20.38 46.33
CA LYS A 7 -1.54 -20.53 44.86
C LYS A 7 -2.34 -19.34 44.30
N CYS A 8 -1.89 -18.74 43.19
CA CYS A 8 -2.61 -17.57 42.65
C CYS A 8 -4.01 -18.01 42.17
N PRO A 9 -5.08 -17.27 42.53
CA PRO A 9 -6.44 -17.53 42.04
C PRO A 9 -6.63 -17.41 40.53
N CYS A 10 -5.65 -16.90 39.77
CA CYS A 10 -5.72 -16.85 38.30
C CYS A 10 -5.55 -18.20 37.60
N GLY A 11 -5.37 -19.30 38.35
CA GLY A 11 -5.25 -20.65 37.79
C GLY A 11 -3.86 -21.01 37.24
N SER A 12 -2.86 -20.12 37.33
CA SER A 12 -1.51 -20.35 36.76
C SER A 12 -0.66 -21.41 37.48
N GLY A 13 -1.14 -22.00 38.57
CA GLY A 13 -0.41 -22.98 39.39
C GLY A 13 0.75 -22.40 40.23
N LYS A 14 1.18 -21.16 39.98
CA LYS A 14 2.27 -20.46 40.70
C LYS A 14 1.76 -19.81 42.00
N LYS A 15 2.65 -19.55 42.97
CA LYS A 15 2.30 -18.78 44.18
C LYS A 15 1.95 -17.33 43.81
N TYR A 16 0.98 -16.71 44.49
CA TYR A 16 0.51 -15.34 44.25
C TYR A 16 1.66 -14.32 44.15
N LYS A 17 2.67 -14.43 45.02
CA LYS A 17 3.87 -13.57 44.99
C LYS A 17 4.73 -13.67 43.73
N HIS A 18 4.62 -14.76 42.98
CA HIS A 18 5.40 -15.05 41.77
C HIS A 18 4.56 -14.94 40.48
N CYS A 19 3.30 -14.53 40.59
CA CYS A 19 2.40 -14.41 39.45
C CYS A 19 1.69 -13.06 39.50
N CYS A 20 0.64 -12.97 40.30
CA CYS A 20 -0.28 -11.84 40.29
C CYS A 20 0.33 -10.60 40.99
N ASN A 21 1.09 -10.81 42.07
CA ASN A 21 1.86 -9.72 42.70
C ASN A 21 2.97 -9.16 41.79
N VAL A 22 3.49 -9.96 40.84
CA VAL A 22 4.50 -9.51 39.87
C VAL A 22 3.84 -8.62 38.81
N ILE A 23 2.66 -9.02 38.32
CA ILE A 23 1.84 -8.23 37.40
C ILE A 23 1.46 -6.88 38.04
N ASP A 24 1.01 -6.88 39.30
CA ASP A 24 0.66 -5.66 40.04
C ASP A 24 1.87 -4.71 40.19
N ILE A 25 3.06 -5.25 40.47
CA ILE A 25 4.30 -4.45 40.56
C ILE A 25 4.69 -3.87 39.20
N HIS A 26 4.57 -4.62 38.10
CA HIS A 26 4.88 -4.11 36.76
C HIS A 26 3.93 -2.97 36.37
N ARG A 27 2.64 -3.15 36.60
CA ARG A 27 1.63 -2.10 36.38
C ARG A 27 1.91 -0.85 37.21
N GLN A 28 2.22 -1.00 38.49
CA GLN A 28 2.54 0.12 39.37
C GLN A 28 3.82 0.86 38.92
N LYS A 29 4.83 0.14 38.42
CA LYS A 29 6.04 0.76 37.85
C LYS A 29 5.74 1.56 36.58
N GLU A 30 4.84 1.06 35.71
CA GLU A 30 4.41 1.78 34.51
C GLU A 30 3.59 3.04 34.87
N GLU A 31 2.66 2.95 35.82
CA GLU A 31 1.89 4.10 36.31
C GLU A 31 2.81 5.17 36.88
N ASN A 32 3.75 4.79 37.76
CA ASN A 32 4.77 5.70 38.30
C ASN A 32 5.64 6.32 37.19
N PHE A 33 5.96 5.57 36.14
CA PHE A 33 6.73 6.10 35.01
C PHE A 33 5.98 7.22 34.30
N TYR A 34 4.69 7.04 33.97
CA TYR A 34 3.88 8.10 33.37
C TYR A 34 3.72 9.33 34.28
N GLU A 35 3.48 9.12 35.58
CA GLU A 35 3.38 10.24 36.54
C GLU A 35 4.66 11.07 36.58
N GLN A 36 5.83 10.42 36.56
CA GLN A 36 7.12 11.10 36.50
C GLN A 36 7.31 11.88 35.19
N LYS A 37 6.86 11.34 34.06
CA LYS A 37 6.86 12.05 32.78
C LYS A 37 5.98 13.30 32.85
N ASP A 38 4.78 13.20 33.39
CA ASP A 38 3.84 14.33 33.51
C ASP A 38 4.36 15.44 34.44
N VAL A 39 5.04 15.07 35.54
CA VAL A 39 5.74 16.04 36.39
C VAL A 39 6.87 16.72 35.62
N LEU A 40 7.69 15.96 34.90
CA LEU A 40 8.80 16.50 34.13
C LEU A 40 8.36 17.43 33.01
N VAL A 41 7.33 17.06 32.25
CA VAL A 41 6.76 17.92 31.20
C VAL A 41 6.37 19.26 31.81
N ARG A 42 5.57 19.28 32.88
CA ARG A 42 5.16 20.53 33.54
C ARG A 42 6.35 21.38 34.00
N MET A 43 7.34 20.76 34.65
CA MET A 43 8.55 21.48 35.08
C MET A 43 9.33 22.08 33.91
N MET A 44 9.37 21.39 32.76
CA MET A 44 9.97 21.86 31.53
C MET A 44 9.17 23.01 30.92
N THR A 45 7.85 22.89 30.86
CA THR A 45 6.96 23.96 30.39
C THR A 45 7.17 25.23 31.21
N ASP A 46 7.08 25.13 32.53
CA ASP A 46 7.23 26.26 33.45
C ASP A 46 8.61 26.91 33.31
N PHE A 47 9.65 26.09 33.11
CA PHE A 47 11.00 26.60 32.87
C PHE A 47 11.12 27.33 31.53
N VAL A 48 10.71 26.70 30.42
CA VAL A 48 10.89 27.24 29.08
C VAL A 48 10.00 28.46 28.87
N TRP A 49 8.70 28.34 29.18
CA TRP A 49 7.74 29.43 29.00
C TRP A 49 7.96 30.54 30.04
N GLY A 50 8.46 30.22 31.23
CA GLY A 50 8.85 31.22 32.23
C GLY A 50 10.08 32.06 31.83
N LYS A 51 10.81 31.68 30.76
CA LYS A 51 11.89 32.50 30.18
C LYS A 51 11.40 33.48 29.12
N TRP A 52 10.16 33.35 28.68
CA TRP A 52 9.60 34.15 27.60
C TRP A 52 8.88 35.38 28.17
N SER A 53 9.12 36.54 27.54
CA SER A 53 8.24 37.69 27.71
C SER A 53 6.88 37.43 27.02
N PRO A 54 5.85 38.27 27.26
CA PRO A 54 4.60 38.18 26.50
C PRO A 54 4.80 38.27 24.98
N ARG A 55 5.75 39.11 24.53
CA ARG A 55 6.09 39.22 23.10
C ARG A 55 6.75 37.96 22.55
N ASP A 56 7.56 37.28 23.35
CA ASP A 56 8.18 36.02 22.94
C ASP A 56 7.14 34.90 22.79
N HIS A 57 6.13 34.86 23.68
CA HIS A 57 5.00 33.93 23.53
C HIS A 57 4.27 34.14 22.20
N GLU A 58 3.88 35.39 21.89
CA GLU A 58 3.22 35.73 20.62
C GLU A 58 4.09 35.37 19.41
N ARG A 59 5.40 35.65 19.49
CA ARG A 59 6.37 35.30 18.44
C ARG A 59 6.43 33.79 18.22
N MET A 60 6.55 33.01 19.31
CA MET A 60 6.63 31.54 19.21
C MET A 60 5.36 30.94 18.63
N GLN A 61 4.19 31.44 19.05
CA GLN A 61 2.91 30.99 18.53
C GLN A 61 2.79 31.33 17.04
N SER A 62 3.24 32.52 16.62
CA SER A 62 3.27 32.92 15.21
C SER A 62 4.20 32.03 14.37
N ILE A 63 5.41 31.72 14.86
CA ILE A 63 6.34 30.81 14.17
C ILE A 63 5.72 29.43 13.99
N PHE A 64 5.08 28.91 15.04
CA PHE A 64 4.41 27.61 14.99
C PHE A 64 3.26 27.64 13.97
N GLN A 65 2.41 28.65 14.00
CA GLN A 65 1.32 28.86 13.07
C GLN A 65 1.77 28.95 11.61
N ILE A 66 2.85 29.67 11.35
CA ILE A 66 3.45 29.78 10.00
C ILE A 66 3.94 28.40 9.54
N LYS A 67 4.65 27.65 10.41
CA LYS A 67 5.17 26.32 10.08
C LYS A 67 4.07 25.27 9.85
N THR A 68 2.94 25.40 10.54
CA THR A 68 1.78 24.50 10.37
C THR A 68 0.80 24.98 9.30
N GLY A 69 1.01 26.18 8.75
CA GLY A 69 0.13 26.79 7.76
C GLY A 69 -1.27 27.10 8.28
N ASN A 70 -1.44 27.25 9.60
CA ASN A 70 -2.74 27.45 10.28
C ASN A 70 -3.80 26.37 9.98
N LYS A 71 -3.36 25.12 9.81
CA LYS A 71 -4.27 24.01 9.43
C LYS A 71 -4.65 23.08 10.57
N LEU A 72 -4.09 23.28 11.77
CA LEU A 72 -4.42 22.49 12.94
C LEU A 72 -5.77 22.92 13.51
N SER A 73 -6.54 21.97 14.03
CA SER A 73 -7.77 22.28 14.79
C SER A 73 -7.46 22.93 16.14
N ASP A 74 -8.49 23.56 16.73
CA ASP A 74 -8.40 24.18 18.06
C ASP A 74 -8.00 23.18 19.17
N ASP A 75 -8.30 21.89 18.99
CA ASP A 75 -7.96 20.82 19.92
C ASP A 75 -6.51 20.32 19.76
N GLU A 76 -6.01 20.28 18.52
CA GLU A 76 -4.65 19.79 18.21
C GLU A 76 -3.57 20.84 18.52
N GLN A 77 -3.91 22.11 18.31
CA GLN A 77 -2.96 23.22 18.37
C GLN A 77 -2.27 23.35 19.74
N PRO A 78 -2.95 23.31 20.90
CA PRO A 78 -2.28 23.45 22.20
C PRO A 78 -1.30 22.32 22.49
N MET A 79 -1.69 21.07 22.20
CA MET A 79 -0.85 19.90 22.46
C MET A 79 0.40 19.88 21.58
N LEU A 80 0.24 20.16 20.29
CA LEU A 80 1.35 20.19 19.34
C LEU A 80 2.28 21.39 19.55
N PHE A 81 1.73 22.56 19.89
CA PHE A 81 2.54 23.74 20.21
C PHE A 81 3.43 23.48 21.43
N HIS A 82 2.85 22.85 22.46
CA HIS A 82 3.61 22.47 23.65
C HIS A 82 4.76 21.52 23.28
N PHE A 83 4.47 20.45 22.54
CA PHE A 83 5.49 19.51 22.11
C PHE A 83 6.57 20.15 21.22
N PHE A 84 6.17 21.01 20.30
CA PHE A 84 7.07 21.81 19.45
C PHE A 84 8.04 22.65 20.29
N SER A 85 7.53 23.38 21.29
CA SER A 85 8.36 24.26 22.14
C SER A 85 9.41 23.49 22.95
N LEU A 86 9.13 22.24 23.32
CA LEU A 86 10.01 21.44 24.16
C LEU A 86 11.01 20.59 23.34
N PHE A 87 10.56 19.94 22.27
CA PHE A 87 11.31 18.86 21.61
C PHE A 87 11.74 19.13 20.17
N MET A 88 11.21 20.17 19.53
CA MET A 88 11.47 20.46 18.11
C MET A 88 12.18 21.81 17.92
N HIS A 89 11.70 22.85 18.59
CA HIS A 89 12.22 24.20 18.42
C HIS A 89 13.60 24.37 19.06
N ARG A 90 14.57 24.89 18.30
CA ARG A 90 15.87 25.36 18.81
C ARG A 90 15.79 26.85 19.13
N TYR A 91 16.15 27.19 20.37
CA TYR A 91 16.20 28.57 20.85
C TYR A 91 17.50 29.27 20.41
N GLU A 92 17.62 30.57 20.69
CA GLU A 92 18.79 31.39 20.35
C GLU A 92 20.11 30.86 20.94
N ASN A 93 20.04 30.06 22.01
CA ASN A 93 21.18 29.37 22.59
C ASN A 93 21.58 28.07 21.86
N GLY A 94 20.93 27.75 20.74
CA GLY A 94 21.13 26.55 19.93
C GLY A 94 20.52 25.26 20.49
N LEU A 95 19.95 25.31 21.69
CA LEU A 95 19.39 24.14 22.39
C LEU A 95 17.89 24.04 22.14
N ARG A 96 17.38 22.81 22.12
CA ARG A 96 15.94 22.53 22.26
C ARG A 96 15.48 22.77 23.69
N GLY A 97 14.18 22.95 23.91
CA GLY A 97 13.64 23.21 25.26
C GLY A 97 14.04 22.15 26.28
N VAL A 98 13.99 20.89 25.89
CA VAL A 98 14.41 19.74 26.69
C VAL A 98 15.91 19.73 27.01
N GLU A 99 16.76 20.12 26.05
CA GLU A 99 18.21 20.22 26.22
C GLU A 99 18.57 21.38 27.15
N TRP A 100 17.89 22.53 26.97
CA TRP A 100 18.07 23.72 27.78
C TRP A 100 17.67 23.45 29.24
N PHE A 101 16.52 22.82 29.45
CA PHE A 101 16.07 22.44 30.79
C PHE A 101 17.05 21.47 31.47
N TRP A 102 17.52 20.44 30.76
CA TRP A 102 18.50 19.49 31.30
C TRP A 102 19.78 20.19 31.74
N LYS A 103 20.30 21.11 30.92
CA LYS A 103 21.53 21.86 31.20
C LYS A 103 21.41 22.77 32.43
N ASP A 104 20.27 23.45 32.61
CA ASP A 104 20.05 24.43 33.69
C ASP A 104 19.60 23.76 35.00
N ARG A 105 18.61 22.86 34.92
CA ARG A 105 17.91 22.30 36.09
C ARG A 105 18.10 20.81 36.28
N GLY A 106 18.49 20.08 35.24
CA GLY A 106 18.52 18.61 35.24
C GLY A 106 19.32 17.98 36.39
N VAL A 107 20.47 18.57 36.74
CA VAL A 107 21.35 18.07 37.83
C VAL A 107 20.73 18.24 39.22
N ARG A 108 19.77 19.16 39.38
CA ARG A 108 19.11 19.47 40.66
C ARG A 108 17.85 18.65 40.91
N LEU A 109 17.38 17.89 39.91
CA LEU A 109 16.23 16.99 40.05
C LEU A 109 16.53 15.87 41.03
N ASP A 110 15.49 15.33 41.67
CA ASP A 110 15.61 14.09 42.44
C ASP A 110 16.05 12.92 41.54
N LYS A 111 16.50 11.84 42.17
CA LYS A 111 17.13 10.72 41.48
C LYS A 111 16.24 10.11 40.39
N ASN A 112 14.93 10.02 40.61
CA ASN A 112 14.01 9.35 39.69
C ASN A 112 13.74 10.24 38.47
N LEU A 113 13.38 11.51 38.69
CA LEU A 113 13.15 12.46 37.60
C LEU A 113 14.43 12.76 36.81
N ARG A 114 15.59 12.80 37.49
CA ARG A 114 16.90 13.02 36.85
C ARG A 114 17.24 11.93 35.84
N ALA A 115 16.89 10.67 36.12
CA ALA A 115 17.18 9.56 35.22
C ALA A 115 16.45 9.71 33.88
N ILE A 116 15.16 10.08 33.93
CA ILE A 116 14.32 10.32 32.76
C ILE A 116 14.78 11.60 32.03
N ALA A 117 14.94 12.71 32.75
CA ALA A 117 15.35 14.00 32.17
C ALA A 117 16.73 13.95 31.49
N LYS A 118 17.65 13.11 31.98
CA LYS A 118 18.96 12.89 31.34
C LYS A 118 18.85 12.20 29.98
N ASN A 119 17.81 11.40 29.78
CA ASN A 119 17.63 10.60 28.57
C ASN A 119 16.93 11.39 27.46
N TRP A 120 15.98 12.25 27.80
CA TRP A 120 15.15 12.94 26.81
C TRP A 120 15.91 13.78 25.77
N PRO A 121 16.99 14.51 26.11
CA PRO A 121 17.82 15.20 25.13
C PRO A 121 18.43 14.30 24.05
N LYS A 122 18.53 12.98 24.32
CA LYS A 122 19.15 11.99 23.43
C LYS A 122 18.14 11.25 22.57
N LEU A 123 16.84 11.53 22.74
CA LEU A 123 15.81 10.89 21.95
C LEU A 123 15.82 11.49 20.54
N ASN A 124 15.70 10.60 19.56
CA ASN A 124 15.55 10.93 18.15
C ASN A 124 14.13 10.58 17.69
N PHE A 125 13.66 11.33 16.70
CA PHE A 125 12.42 11.01 16.03
C PHE A 125 12.61 9.79 15.13
N HIS A 126 11.57 8.97 15.04
CA HIS A 126 11.49 7.82 14.14
C HIS A 126 10.14 7.82 13.44
N LEU A 127 10.13 7.60 12.13
CA LEU A 127 8.91 7.27 11.40
C LEU A 127 8.71 5.76 11.46
N VAL A 128 7.75 5.33 12.29
CA VAL A 128 7.52 3.91 12.57
C VAL A 128 6.12 3.46 12.19
N GLN A 129 5.98 2.21 11.77
CA GLN A 129 4.70 1.56 11.48
C GLN A 129 4.55 0.24 12.25
N CYS A 130 3.32 -0.11 12.58
CA CYS A 130 2.95 -1.37 13.23
C CYS A 130 3.12 -2.53 12.25
N ILE A 131 3.92 -3.54 12.61
CA ILE A 131 4.10 -4.75 11.80
C ILE A 131 3.57 -6.00 12.49
N GLU A 132 3.39 -5.98 13.81
CA GLU A 132 2.87 -7.09 14.58
C GLU A 132 2.21 -6.62 15.89
N LYS A 133 1.13 -7.28 16.30
CA LYS A 133 0.46 -7.04 17.58
C LYS A 133 0.35 -8.37 18.35
N SER A 134 0.97 -8.44 19.54
CA SER A 134 0.99 -9.67 20.33
C SER A 134 0.96 -9.36 21.82
N GLY A 135 -0.15 -9.72 22.48
CA GLY A 135 -0.30 -9.60 23.93
C GLY A 135 -0.02 -8.19 24.45
N ASP A 136 1.03 -8.05 25.25
CA ASP A 136 1.45 -6.83 25.95
C ASP A 136 2.49 -6.00 25.18
N ILE A 137 2.77 -6.35 23.92
CA ILE A 137 3.72 -5.68 23.03
C ILE A 137 3.10 -5.46 21.65
N VAL A 138 3.39 -4.30 21.06
CA VAL A 138 3.22 -4.02 19.63
C VAL A 138 4.60 -3.84 19.02
N LEU A 139 4.90 -4.57 17.94
CA LEU A 139 6.16 -4.41 17.23
C LEU A 139 6.00 -3.31 16.18
N PHE A 140 6.74 -2.22 16.40
CA PHE A 140 6.88 -1.15 15.42
C PHE A 140 8.19 -1.32 14.64
N GLN A 141 8.18 -0.95 13.37
CA GLN A 141 9.36 -0.91 12.51
C GLN A 141 9.54 0.49 11.95
N ASP A 142 10.77 1.02 12.01
CA ASP A 142 11.14 2.24 11.32
C ASP A 142 11.16 2.00 9.81
N VAL A 143 10.37 2.77 9.07
CA VAL A 143 10.04 2.49 7.66
C VAL A 143 11.19 2.77 6.68
N ILE A 144 12.29 3.35 7.17
CA ILE A 144 13.48 3.69 6.40
C ILE A 144 14.64 2.77 6.81
N THR A 145 14.90 2.64 8.11
CA THR A 145 16.04 1.86 8.63
C THR A 145 15.71 0.39 8.87
N ASN A 146 14.44 0.00 8.81
CA ASN A 146 13.92 -1.33 9.13
C ASN A 146 14.17 -1.80 10.58
N LYS A 147 14.69 -0.92 11.45
CA LYS A 147 14.92 -1.23 12.87
C LYS A 147 13.59 -1.40 13.59
N THR A 148 13.51 -2.41 14.45
CA THR A 148 12.28 -2.75 15.18
C THR A 148 12.32 -2.31 16.64
N TYR A 149 11.13 -2.02 17.16
CA TYR A 149 10.91 -1.47 18.48
C TYR A 149 9.74 -2.22 19.14
N PRO A 150 9.99 -3.05 20.18
CA PRO A 150 8.92 -3.64 20.97
C PRO A 150 8.30 -2.57 21.88
N VAL A 151 7.17 -2.02 21.46
CA VAL A 151 6.44 -0.95 22.15
C VAL A 151 5.42 -1.53 23.12
N ALA A 152 5.29 -0.98 24.33
CA ALA A 152 4.31 -1.46 25.30
C ALA A 152 2.87 -1.28 24.79
N ASN A 153 2.10 -2.37 24.73
CA ASN A 153 0.70 -2.37 24.28
C ASN A 153 -0.26 -2.00 25.43
N ILE A 154 -0.26 -0.72 25.81
CA ILE A 154 -1.14 -0.16 26.83
C ILE A 154 -1.84 1.07 26.26
N GLU A 155 -3.08 1.32 26.69
CA GLU A 155 -3.92 2.40 26.15
C GLU A 155 -3.29 3.80 26.30
N LYS A 156 -2.49 4.03 27.35
CA LYS A 156 -1.74 5.27 27.54
C LYS A 156 -0.57 5.46 26.55
N ASN A 157 -0.16 4.41 25.84
CA ASN A 157 0.98 4.42 24.91
C ASN A 157 0.55 4.23 23.46
N VAL A 158 -0.41 3.34 23.22
CA VAL A 158 -0.89 2.91 21.90
C VAL A 158 -2.42 2.77 21.95
N PRO A 159 -3.16 3.30 20.96
CA PRO A 159 -4.62 3.23 20.95
C PRO A 159 -5.11 1.80 20.69
N LYS A 160 -6.29 1.46 21.24
CA LYS A 160 -6.85 0.10 21.14
C LYS A 160 -7.15 -0.31 19.70
N ASN A 161 -7.60 0.63 18.87
CA ASN A 161 -7.97 0.46 17.47
C ASN A 161 -6.77 0.47 16.50
N LEU A 162 -5.53 0.39 16.99
CA LEU A 162 -4.36 0.25 16.13
C LEU A 162 -4.45 -1.01 15.24
N THR A 163 -4.27 -0.84 13.94
CA THR A 163 -4.22 -1.88 12.90
C THR A 163 -2.79 -2.06 12.36
N LEU A 164 -2.59 -3.05 11.48
CA LEU A 164 -1.29 -3.26 10.83
C LEU A 164 -1.01 -2.11 9.85
N LEU A 165 0.26 -1.74 9.74
CA LEU A 165 0.78 -0.64 8.93
C LEU A 165 0.39 0.78 9.40
N ASP A 166 -0.49 0.91 10.38
CA ASP A 166 -0.68 2.18 11.09
C ASP A 166 0.64 2.64 11.72
N GLY A 167 0.93 3.93 11.65
CA GLY A 167 2.22 4.45 12.06
C GLY A 167 2.20 5.90 12.50
N THR A 168 3.35 6.36 12.99
CA THR A 168 3.53 7.71 13.52
C THR A 168 4.98 8.15 13.41
N ILE A 169 5.21 9.46 13.42
CA ILE A 169 6.50 10.03 13.76
C ILE A 169 6.53 10.29 15.27
N GLY A 170 7.50 9.70 15.97
CA GLY A 170 7.56 9.82 17.42
C GLY A 170 8.94 9.61 18.01
N LEU A 171 9.10 10.09 19.25
CA LEU A 171 10.27 9.85 20.08
C LEU A 171 10.08 8.55 20.86
N LEU A 172 10.97 7.58 20.71
CA LEU A 172 10.86 6.28 21.37
C LEU A 172 11.83 6.18 22.55
N GLU A 173 11.27 6.02 23.75
CA GLU A 173 12.00 5.93 25.02
C GLU A 173 12.00 4.49 25.55
N LEU A 174 13.21 3.93 25.77
CA LEU A 174 13.36 2.60 26.35
C LEU A 174 13.23 2.66 27.89
N HIS A 175 12.29 1.89 28.43
CA HIS A 175 12.09 1.70 29.87
C HIS A 175 11.69 0.25 30.17
N ASN A 176 12.33 -0.41 31.15
CA ASN A 176 12.05 -1.81 31.51
C ASN A 176 11.96 -2.78 30.31
N ASN A 177 12.89 -2.68 29.35
CA ASN A 177 12.97 -3.48 28.12
C ASN A 177 11.81 -3.30 27.12
N LYS A 178 10.97 -2.28 27.29
CA LYS A 178 9.93 -1.88 26.32
C LYS A 178 10.11 -0.44 25.90
N TYR A 179 9.68 -0.13 24.69
CA TYR A 179 9.65 1.24 24.20
C TYR A 179 8.30 1.91 24.51
N TYR A 180 8.38 3.19 24.84
CA TYR A 180 7.25 4.07 25.07
C TYR A 180 7.39 5.30 24.20
N PHE A 181 6.32 5.73 23.57
CA PHE A 181 6.31 6.98 22.85
C PHE A 181 6.37 8.16 23.84
N ASN A 182 7.20 9.15 23.54
CA ASN A 182 7.31 10.38 24.31
C ASN A 182 6.67 11.55 23.56
N GLY A 183 5.76 12.27 24.25
CA GLY A 183 5.02 13.40 23.70
C GLY A 183 3.79 13.01 22.89
N VAL A 184 3.50 13.81 21.86
CA VAL A 184 2.31 13.69 21.02
C VAL A 184 2.44 12.46 20.11
N ARG A 185 1.34 11.70 19.98
CA ARG A 185 1.26 10.45 19.22
C ARG A 185 0.15 10.56 18.18
N VAL A 186 0.48 11.09 17.02
CA VAL A 186 -0.44 11.14 15.89
C VAL A 186 -0.27 9.85 15.11
N ILE A 187 -1.04 8.82 15.49
CA ILE A 187 -1.05 7.56 14.75
C ILE A 187 -2.02 7.71 13.59
N GLN A 188 -1.52 7.48 12.39
CA GLN A 188 -2.25 7.54 11.14
C GLN A 188 -2.14 6.23 10.38
N GLY A 189 -2.91 6.11 9.31
CA GLY A 189 -2.93 4.93 8.46
C GLY A 189 -1.65 4.75 7.64
N PRO A 190 -1.53 3.62 6.93
CA PRO A 190 -0.40 3.31 6.06
C PRO A 190 -0.14 4.39 5.00
N HIS A 191 -1.21 5.05 4.56
CA HIS A 191 -1.17 6.11 3.58
C HIS A 191 -0.38 7.33 4.08
N GLU A 192 -0.72 7.86 5.25
CA GLU A 192 -0.02 9.02 5.83
C GLU A 192 1.44 8.69 6.18
N VAL A 193 1.72 7.45 6.56
CA VAL A 193 3.08 6.95 6.80
C VAL A 193 3.89 6.94 5.50
N ALA A 194 3.31 6.48 4.40
CA ALA A 194 3.96 6.50 3.10
C ALA A 194 4.28 7.93 2.64
N GLU A 195 3.34 8.87 2.81
CA GLU A 195 3.55 10.28 2.48
C GLU A 195 4.64 10.92 3.35
N ALA A 196 4.65 10.64 4.65
CA ALA A 196 5.72 11.08 5.54
C ALA A 196 7.09 10.55 5.08
N LYS A 197 7.16 9.27 4.67
CA LYS A 197 8.37 8.67 4.11
C LYS A 197 8.82 9.39 2.83
N ARG A 198 7.91 9.72 1.92
CA ARG A 198 8.23 10.48 0.70
C ARG A 198 8.72 11.89 1.04
N LYS A 199 8.08 12.58 1.99
CA LYS A 199 8.53 13.90 2.45
C LYS A 199 9.94 13.86 3.01
N ILE A 200 10.26 12.85 3.83
CA ILE A 200 11.62 12.64 4.35
C ILE A 200 12.60 12.43 3.19
N GLY A 201 12.27 11.58 2.22
CA GLY A 201 13.12 11.34 1.05
C GLY A 201 13.38 12.60 0.22
N SER A 202 12.37 13.45 0.02
CA SER A 202 12.52 14.75 -0.65
C SER A 202 13.42 15.69 0.15
N LEU A 203 13.22 15.82 1.46
CA LEU A 203 14.05 16.64 2.33
C LEU A 203 15.51 16.18 2.35
N MET A 204 15.76 14.87 2.42
CA MET A 204 17.12 14.31 2.33
C MET A 204 17.80 14.70 1.02
N LYS A 205 17.08 14.61 -0.10
CA LYS A 205 17.60 14.98 -1.42
C LYS A 205 17.84 16.49 -1.57
N GLU A 206 16.94 17.32 -1.04
CA GLU A 206 17.00 18.79 -1.15
C GLU A 206 18.09 19.38 -0.25
N THR A 207 18.28 18.82 0.94
CA THR A 207 19.18 19.38 1.97
C THR A 207 20.53 18.69 2.04
N GLY A 208 20.65 17.46 1.52
CA GLY A 208 21.84 16.61 1.67
C GLY A 208 22.01 16.02 3.08
N LEU A 209 21.05 16.21 3.98
CA LEU A 209 21.07 15.67 5.34
C LEU A 209 20.75 14.17 5.36
N SER A 210 21.27 13.48 6.37
CA SER A 210 20.92 12.09 6.67
C SER A 210 19.48 11.96 7.17
N TYR A 211 18.96 10.73 7.19
CA TYR A 211 17.62 10.44 7.72
C TYR A 211 17.41 10.98 9.15
N GLU A 212 18.37 10.73 10.04
CA GLU A 212 18.30 11.16 11.43
C GLU A 212 18.34 12.69 11.54
N GLU A 213 19.20 13.35 10.77
CA GLU A 213 19.28 14.81 10.75
C GLU A 213 18.00 15.45 10.20
N VAL A 214 17.41 14.90 9.14
CA VAL A 214 16.12 15.38 8.60
C VAL A 214 15.02 15.27 9.65
N LEU A 215 14.92 14.16 10.36
CA LEU A 215 13.92 13.98 11.40
C LEU A 215 14.15 14.86 12.64
N MET A 216 15.36 15.38 12.83
CA MET A 216 15.68 16.30 13.92
C MET A 216 15.49 17.77 13.56
N GLU A 217 15.78 18.14 12.30
CA GLU A 217 15.68 19.53 11.83
C GLU A 217 14.31 19.86 11.22
N TYR A 218 13.61 18.88 10.65
CA TYR A 218 12.29 19.03 10.02
C TYR A 218 11.17 18.12 10.60
N PRO A 219 11.12 17.82 11.91
CA PRO A 219 10.11 16.92 12.46
C PRO A 219 8.69 17.45 12.29
N LEU A 220 8.50 18.77 12.40
CA LEU A 220 7.18 19.38 12.29
C LEU A 220 6.67 19.30 10.85
N GLU A 221 7.51 19.54 9.85
CA GLU A 221 7.16 19.45 8.44
C GLU A 221 6.72 18.02 8.06
N VAL A 222 7.40 16.99 8.60
CA VAL A 222 7.01 15.59 8.41
C VAL A 222 5.71 15.26 9.13
N LEU A 223 5.59 15.68 10.39
CA LEU A 223 4.36 15.50 11.18
C LEU A 223 3.17 16.19 10.53
N MET A 224 3.37 17.37 9.95
CA MET A 224 2.33 18.07 9.22
C MET A 224 1.89 17.26 8.01
N VAL A 225 2.75 16.57 7.26
CA VAL A 225 2.27 15.70 6.18
C VAL A 225 1.31 14.61 6.70
N MET A 226 1.58 14.06 7.88
CA MET A 226 0.71 13.07 8.51
C MET A 226 -0.63 13.66 9.00
N LEU A 227 -0.64 14.92 9.42
CA LEU A 227 -1.83 15.62 9.93
C LEU A 227 -2.64 16.36 8.85
N ASN A 228 -1.98 16.72 7.76
CA ASN A 228 -2.45 17.65 6.74
C ASN A 228 -2.92 16.92 5.48
N TYR A 229 -3.01 15.60 5.53
CA TYR A 229 -3.74 14.90 4.51
C TYR A 229 -5.19 15.31 4.63
N GLN A 230 -5.75 15.76 3.51
CA GLN A 230 -7.17 16.06 3.42
C GLN A 230 -7.90 14.87 4.02
N HIS A 231 -8.56 15.06 5.16
CA HIS A 231 -9.70 14.21 5.47
C HIS A 231 -10.51 14.24 4.20
N TRP A 232 -10.65 13.08 3.57
CA TRP A 232 -11.50 12.96 2.41
C TRP A 232 -12.79 13.70 2.73
N ASN A 233 -13.13 14.74 1.97
CA ASN A 233 -14.34 15.51 2.21
C ASN A 233 -15.58 14.72 1.74
N PHE A 234 -15.54 13.39 1.86
CA PHE A 234 -16.66 12.50 1.63
C PHE A 234 -17.67 12.71 2.74
N LYS A 235 -18.88 13.07 2.35
CA LYS A 235 -20.02 13.16 3.24
C LYS A 235 -20.65 11.77 3.34
N ARG A 236 -21.45 11.52 4.38
CA ARG A 236 -22.17 10.24 4.54
C ARG A 236 -22.96 9.82 3.29
N LYS A 237 -23.48 10.79 2.53
CA LYS A 237 -24.19 10.56 1.26
C LYS A 237 -23.32 10.01 0.12
N ASP A 238 -21.99 10.12 0.25
CA ASP A 238 -21.03 9.68 -0.75
C ASP A 238 -20.60 8.22 -0.53
N ILE A 239 -20.87 7.64 0.66
CA ILE A 239 -20.52 6.25 1.02
C ILE A 239 -21.02 5.21 -0.01
N PRO A 240 -22.31 5.20 -0.42
CA PRO A 240 -22.80 4.19 -1.36
C PRO A 240 -22.02 4.21 -2.68
N LEU A 241 -21.58 5.40 -3.11
CA LEU A 241 -20.82 5.54 -4.33
C LEU A 241 -19.36 5.09 -4.18
N LEU A 242 -18.76 5.29 -3.00
CA LEU A 242 -17.42 4.76 -2.72
C LEU A 242 -17.42 3.23 -2.71
N GLU A 243 -18.44 2.61 -2.10
CA GLU A 243 -18.65 1.16 -2.11
C GLU A 243 -18.87 0.64 -3.55
N GLU A 244 -19.69 1.32 -4.36
CA GLU A 244 -19.87 0.98 -5.77
C GLU A 244 -18.57 1.02 -6.60
N LEU A 245 -17.56 1.78 -6.16
CA LEU A 245 -16.25 1.90 -6.79
C LEU A 245 -15.16 1.05 -6.11
N GLY A 246 -15.48 0.32 -5.03
CA GLY A 246 -14.52 -0.49 -4.26
C GLY A 246 -13.50 0.33 -3.45
N LEU A 247 -13.83 1.58 -3.15
CA LEU A 247 -12.95 2.56 -2.50
C LEU A 247 -13.14 2.62 -0.97
N GLU A 248 -13.64 1.54 -0.34
CA GLU A 248 -13.96 1.54 1.11
C GLU A 248 -12.71 1.70 1.99
N HIS A 249 -11.55 1.30 1.46
CA HIS A 249 -10.24 1.42 2.10
C HIS A 249 -9.57 2.78 1.85
N LEU A 250 -10.22 3.67 1.09
CA LEU A 250 -9.81 5.05 0.82
C LEU A 250 -8.32 5.20 0.46
N PRO A 251 -7.85 4.56 -0.62
CA PRO A 251 -6.48 4.74 -1.12
C PRO A 251 -6.27 6.19 -1.57
N ALA A 252 -5.03 6.65 -1.72
CA ALA A 252 -4.72 8.05 -2.05
C ALA A 252 -5.37 8.58 -3.35
N TYR A 253 -5.72 7.67 -4.25
CA TYR A 253 -6.41 7.99 -5.51
C TYR A 253 -7.94 7.96 -5.41
N ALA A 254 -8.53 7.72 -4.22
CA ALA A 254 -9.97 7.58 -4.06
C ALA A 254 -10.75 8.85 -4.44
N GLU A 255 -10.28 10.03 -4.02
CA GLU A 255 -10.89 11.32 -4.41
C GLU A 255 -10.82 11.50 -5.92
N ASP A 256 -9.68 11.18 -6.53
CA ASP A 256 -9.53 11.36 -7.97
C ASP A 256 -10.50 10.45 -8.74
N PHE A 257 -10.66 9.19 -8.33
CA PHE A 257 -11.66 8.28 -8.91
C PHE A 257 -13.08 8.78 -8.68
N PHE A 258 -13.38 9.20 -7.45
CA PHE A 258 -14.70 9.67 -7.05
C PHE A 258 -15.12 10.95 -7.77
N LEU A 259 -14.25 11.96 -7.82
CA LEU A 259 -14.48 13.24 -8.49
C LEU A 259 -14.60 13.03 -10.01
N PHE A 260 -13.68 12.26 -10.59
CA PHE A 260 -13.73 11.90 -12.00
C PHE A 260 -15.05 11.21 -12.34
N TYR A 261 -15.45 10.19 -11.57
CA TYR A 261 -16.71 9.48 -11.79
C TYR A 261 -17.90 10.43 -11.72
N LYS A 262 -18.00 11.26 -10.68
CA LYS A 262 -19.12 12.20 -10.51
C LYS A 262 -19.21 13.19 -11.66
N GLU A 263 -18.08 13.75 -12.09
CA GLU A 263 -18.06 14.68 -13.22
C GLU A 263 -18.49 14.00 -14.52
N LYS A 264 -17.95 12.80 -14.81
CA LYS A 264 -18.21 12.12 -16.08
C LYS A 264 -19.58 11.47 -16.18
N THR A 265 -20.22 11.18 -15.05
CA THR A 265 -21.53 10.51 -15.01
C THR A 265 -22.72 11.44 -14.73
N ALA A 266 -22.48 12.68 -14.30
CA ALA A 266 -23.55 13.65 -14.05
C ALA A 266 -24.45 13.84 -15.29
N GLY A 267 -25.75 13.56 -15.11
CA GLY A 267 -26.76 13.69 -16.17
C GLY A 267 -26.61 12.70 -17.34
N LYS A 268 -25.79 11.65 -17.22
CA LYS A 268 -25.59 10.66 -18.28
C LYS A 268 -26.57 9.50 -18.21
N LYS A 269 -26.70 8.78 -19.33
CA LYS A 269 -27.55 7.58 -19.44
C LYS A 269 -26.95 6.42 -18.64
N ALA A 270 -27.80 5.48 -18.21
CA ALA A 270 -27.42 4.31 -17.41
C ALA A 270 -26.23 3.52 -17.98
N ASN A 271 -26.16 3.34 -19.30
CA ASN A 271 -25.03 2.63 -19.93
C ASN A 271 -23.69 3.33 -19.73
N THR A 272 -23.68 4.67 -19.77
CA THR A 272 -22.47 5.46 -19.50
C THR A 272 -22.09 5.37 -18.01
N ILE A 273 -23.07 5.45 -17.12
CA ILE A 273 -22.85 5.30 -15.67
C ILE A 273 -22.23 3.93 -15.36
N ARG A 274 -22.83 2.85 -15.89
CA ARG A 274 -22.33 1.47 -15.76
C ARG A 274 -20.88 1.36 -16.22
N LYS A 275 -20.59 1.82 -17.45
CA LYS A 275 -19.26 1.80 -18.06
C LYS A 275 -18.19 2.39 -17.14
N TYR A 276 -18.42 3.61 -16.64
CA TYR A 276 -17.44 4.29 -15.79
C TYR A 276 -17.30 3.61 -14.42
N ARG A 277 -18.41 3.15 -13.84
CA ARG A 277 -18.39 2.46 -12.54
C ARG A 277 -17.58 1.17 -12.62
N GLU A 278 -17.91 0.30 -13.56
CA GLU A 278 -17.25 -1.00 -13.71
C GLU A 278 -15.77 -0.82 -14.04
N SER A 279 -15.43 0.05 -14.99
CA SER A 279 -14.02 0.27 -15.37
C SER A 279 -13.16 0.79 -14.21
N LEU A 280 -13.69 1.70 -13.38
CA LEU A 280 -12.96 2.24 -12.23
C LEU A 280 -12.89 1.22 -11.08
N TYR A 281 -13.96 0.47 -10.84
CA TYR A 281 -13.97 -0.62 -9.85
C TYR A 281 -12.90 -1.67 -10.20
N GLU A 282 -12.87 -2.12 -11.45
CA GLU A 282 -11.91 -3.13 -11.90
C GLU A 282 -10.47 -2.61 -11.85
N LEU A 283 -10.23 -1.35 -12.24
CA LEU A 283 -8.91 -0.73 -12.09
C LEU A 283 -8.49 -0.68 -10.62
N ASN A 284 -9.39 -0.29 -9.72
CA ASN A 284 -9.12 -0.27 -8.29
C ASN A 284 -8.80 -1.68 -7.75
N GLU A 285 -9.51 -2.71 -8.17
CA GLU A 285 -9.21 -4.09 -7.75
C GLU A 285 -7.81 -4.54 -8.22
N VAL A 286 -7.39 -4.17 -9.43
CA VAL A 286 -6.03 -4.45 -9.92
C VAL A 286 -4.96 -3.69 -9.11
N LEU A 287 -5.18 -2.40 -8.81
CA LEU A 287 -4.26 -1.59 -8.01
C LEU A 287 -4.15 -2.13 -6.57
N LYS A 288 -5.29 -2.45 -5.94
CA LYS A 288 -5.41 -2.99 -4.59
C LYS A 288 -4.70 -4.33 -4.42
N ARG A 289 -4.87 -5.27 -5.37
CA ARG A 289 -4.15 -6.57 -5.37
C ARG A 289 -2.63 -6.42 -5.45
N ASN A 290 -2.16 -5.30 -6.02
CA ASN A 290 -0.76 -4.97 -6.15
C ASN A 290 -0.26 -4.00 -5.09
N HIS A 291 -1.07 -3.71 -4.06
CA HIS A 291 -0.75 -2.84 -2.93
C HIS A 291 -0.34 -1.41 -3.31
N PHE A 292 -0.83 -0.90 -4.44
CA PHE A 292 -0.63 0.50 -4.81
C PHE A 292 -1.61 1.39 -4.05
N LEU A 293 -1.06 2.37 -3.31
CA LEU A 293 -1.86 3.38 -2.61
C LEU A 293 -1.92 4.70 -3.38
N HIS A 294 -0.90 5.01 -4.19
CA HIS A 294 -0.84 6.20 -5.05
C HIS A 294 -0.62 5.81 -6.51
N LEU A 295 -1.22 6.58 -7.42
CA LEU A 295 -0.99 6.41 -8.85
C LEU A 295 0.41 6.88 -9.30
N ASP A 296 1.03 7.77 -8.53
CA ASP A 296 2.39 8.26 -8.80
C ASP A 296 3.48 7.23 -8.50
N ASP A 297 3.18 6.28 -7.62
CA ASP A 297 4.11 5.22 -7.26
C ASP A 297 4.21 4.19 -8.40
N VAL A 298 3.17 4.10 -9.24
CA VAL A 298 3.09 3.13 -10.35
C VAL A 298 3.98 3.57 -11.52
N GLN A 299 5.10 2.90 -11.68
CA GLN A 299 6.05 3.14 -12.76
C GLN A 299 5.51 2.69 -14.13
N PRO A 300 6.08 3.18 -15.26
CA PRO A 300 5.62 2.81 -16.60
C PRO A 300 5.55 1.29 -16.86
N ASP A 301 6.56 0.53 -16.40
CA ASP A 301 6.57 -0.93 -16.57
C ASP A 301 5.54 -1.62 -15.66
N GLU A 302 5.23 -1.05 -14.50
CA GLU A 302 4.18 -1.55 -13.61
C GLU A 302 2.79 -1.29 -14.22
N TRP A 303 2.54 -0.11 -14.79
CA TRP A 303 1.33 0.16 -15.56
C TRP A 303 1.15 -0.82 -16.71
N ALA A 304 2.22 -1.08 -17.47
CA ALA A 304 2.18 -2.06 -18.54
C ALA A 304 1.85 -3.46 -18.01
N ARG A 305 2.43 -3.89 -16.88
CA ARG A 305 2.12 -5.18 -16.24
C ARG A 305 0.67 -5.26 -15.77
N LEU A 306 0.19 -4.24 -15.05
CA LEU A 306 -1.16 -4.19 -14.50
C LEU A 306 -2.20 -4.36 -15.61
N LEU A 307 -2.01 -3.69 -16.75
CA LEU A 307 -2.97 -3.67 -17.85
C LEU A 307 -2.83 -4.85 -18.81
N SER A 308 -1.62 -5.39 -19.00
CA SER A 308 -1.38 -6.49 -19.95
C SER A 308 -1.45 -7.88 -19.34
N LYS A 309 -1.28 -8.00 -18.01
CA LYS A 309 -1.28 -9.28 -17.29
C LYS A 309 -2.31 -9.29 -16.17
N ASP A 310 -2.14 -8.44 -15.15
CA ASP A 310 -2.90 -8.60 -13.90
C ASP A 310 -4.41 -8.32 -14.09
N TYR A 311 -4.76 -7.40 -14.99
CA TYR A 311 -6.15 -7.16 -15.38
C TYR A 311 -6.76 -8.35 -16.15
N PHE A 312 -5.98 -9.03 -16.99
CA PHE A 312 -6.44 -10.25 -17.67
C PHE A 312 -6.63 -11.41 -16.69
N GLU A 313 -5.76 -11.53 -15.70
CA GLU A 313 -5.86 -12.56 -14.64
C GLU A 313 -7.01 -12.33 -13.66
N LEU A 314 -7.58 -11.13 -13.63
CA LEU A 314 -8.76 -10.82 -12.81
C LEU A 314 -10.00 -11.61 -13.25
N PHE A 315 -10.07 -12.01 -14.53
CA PHE A 315 -11.25 -12.63 -15.12
C PHE A 315 -10.92 -13.99 -15.74
N GLU A 316 -11.81 -14.97 -15.56
CA GLU A 316 -11.73 -16.23 -16.30
C GLU A 316 -12.10 -16.02 -17.77
N THR A 317 -13.11 -15.18 -18.03
CA THR A 317 -13.50 -14.74 -19.37
C THR A 317 -13.78 -13.24 -19.34
N MET A 318 -13.35 -12.54 -20.38
CA MET A 318 -13.53 -11.10 -20.54
C MET A 318 -14.33 -10.83 -21.80
N THR A 319 -15.18 -9.80 -21.82
CA THR A 319 -15.93 -9.45 -23.05
C THR A 319 -15.23 -8.36 -23.85
N LYS A 320 -15.48 -8.29 -25.17
CA LYS A 320 -15.02 -7.18 -26.02
C LYS A 320 -15.45 -5.82 -25.46
N THR A 321 -16.71 -5.72 -25.04
CA THR A 321 -17.27 -4.48 -24.49
C THR A 321 -16.51 -4.03 -23.25
N GLN A 322 -16.22 -4.97 -22.33
CA GLN A 322 -15.49 -4.70 -21.09
C GLN A 322 -14.12 -4.08 -21.35
N ILE A 323 -13.29 -4.68 -22.20
CA ILE A 323 -11.95 -4.15 -22.49
C ILE A 323 -12.01 -2.81 -23.25
N THR A 324 -12.96 -2.64 -24.18
CA THR A 324 -13.15 -1.33 -24.86
C THR A 324 -13.62 -0.25 -23.90
N ASP A 325 -14.45 -0.61 -22.92
CA ASP A 325 -14.96 0.30 -21.91
C ASP A 325 -13.83 0.75 -20.98
N LEU A 326 -13.00 -0.18 -20.50
CA LEU A 326 -11.82 0.11 -19.69
C LEU A 326 -10.87 1.08 -20.42
N ILE A 327 -10.40 0.74 -21.63
CA ILE A 327 -9.46 1.56 -22.40
C ILE A 327 -10.01 2.98 -22.58
N SER A 328 -11.30 3.08 -22.93
CA SER A 328 -11.97 4.36 -23.13
C SER A 328 -12.07 5.19 -21.84
N VAL A 329 -12.39 4.57 -20.70
CA VAL A 329 -12.49 5.24 -19.41
C VAL A 329 -11.10 5.66 -18.92
N LEU A 330 -10.08 4.80 -19.05
CA LEU A 330 -8.70 5.14 -18.67
C LEU A 330 -8.15 6.30 -19.50
N ASN A 331 -8.39 6.32 -20.81
CA ASN A 331 -8.02 7.45 -21.65
C ASN A 331 -8.73 8.74 -21.23
N ALA A 332 -10.01 8.67 -20.84
CA ALA A 332 -10.73 9.81 -20.30
C ALA A 332 -10.19 10.26 -18.93
N PHE A 333 -9.78 9.30 -18.09
CA PHE A 333 -9.20 9.55 -16.78
C PHE A 333 -7.83 10.23 -16.90
N VAL A 334 -6.93 9.75 -17.76
CA VAL A 334 -5.63 10.38 -18.02
C VAL A 334 -5.79 11.83 -18.47
N LYS A 335 -6.73 12.10 -19.37
CA LYS A 335 -7.04 13.47 -19.83
C LYS A 335 -7.56 14.33 -18.68
N TRP A 336 -8.49 13.81 -17.89
CA TRP A 336 -9.06 14.52 -16.74
C TRP A 336 -7.99 14.83 -15.68
N HIS A 337 -7.11 13.88 -15.38
CA HIS A 337 -6.03 14.03 -14.42
C HIS A 337 -5.06 15.16 -14.83
N LYS A 338 -4.69 15.20 -16.12
CA LYS A 338 -3.85 16.27 -16.69
C LYS A 338 -4.52 17.64 -16.59
N SER A 339 -5.82 17.75 -16.89
CA SER A 339 -6.55 19.02 -16.84
C SER A 339 -6.72 19.58 -15.43
N ASN A 340 -6.67 18.74 -14.40
CA ASN A 340 -6.88 19.16 -13.00
C ASN A 340 -5.56 19.42 -12.25
N ASN A 341 -4.41 19.47 -12.94
CA ASN A 341 -3.07 19.66 -12.33
C ASN A 341 -2.81 18.70 -11.14
N LYS A 342 -3.42 17.51 -11.17
CA LYS A 342 -3.13 16.43 -10.22
C LYS A 342 -1.75 15.85 -10.54
N SER A 343 -1.19 15.09 -9.61
CA SER A 343 0.20 14.61 -9.62
C SER A 343 0.61 13.79 -10.87
N LYS A 344 1.84 13.28 -10.91
CA LYS A 344 2.43 12.72 -12.14
C LYS A 344 1.95 11.29 -12.42
N LEU A 345 0.70 11.14 -12.87
CA LEU A 345 0.27 9.95 -13.61
C LEU A 345 1.19 9.76 -14.84
N TRP A 346 1.51 8.51 -15.19
CA TRP A 346 2.43 8.23 -16.30
C TRP A 346 1.98 8.92 -17.60
N ASN A 347 2.80 9.84 -18.09
CA ASN A 347 2.48 10.67 -19.26
C ASN A 347 2.22 9.86 -20.54
N GLY A 348 2.87 8.70 -20.68
CA GLY A 348 2.75 7.79 -21.82
C GLY A 348 1.59 6.80 -21.74
N LEU A 349 0.79 6.81 -20.67
CA LEU A 349 -0.27 5.82 -20.47
C LEU A 349 -1.32 5.83 -21.59
N SER A 350 -1.75 7.00 -22.05
CA SER A 350 -2.69 7.08 -23.19
C SER A 350 -2.09 6.57 -24.49
N GLU A 351 -0.81 6.83 -24.74
CA GLU A 351 -0.13 6.34 -25.94
C GLU A 351 0.01 4.82 -25.89
N PHE A 352 0.40 4.28 -24.73
CA PHE A 352 0.46 2.85 -24.48
C PHE A 352 -0.89 2.16 -24.73
N LEU A 353 -1.98 2.69 -24.15
CA LEU A 353 -3.33 2.15 -24.32
C LEU A 353 -3.75 2.12 -25.79
N ASN A 354 -3.47 3.18 -26.54
CA ASN A 354 -3.84 3.26 -27.96
C ASN A 354 -2.98 2.30 -28.81
N ASN A 355 -1.69 2.17 -28.50
CA ASN A 355 -0.77 1.29 -29.23
C ASN A 355 -1.09 -0.20 -28.99
N GLU A 356 -1.63 -0.55 -27.83
CA GLU A 356 -1.97 -1.93 -27.46
C GLU A 356 -3.46 -2.27 -27.61
N GLU A 357 -4.33 -1.31 -27.99
CA GLU A 357 -5.78 -1.51 -28.07
C GLU A 357 -6.16 -2.71 -28.93
N VAL A 358 -5.58 -2.84 -30.12
CA VAL A 358 -5.86 -3.95 -31.04
C VAL A 358 -5.43 -5.28 -30.44
N GLN A 359 -4.24 -5.33 -29.83
CA GLN A 359 -3.71 -6.53 -29.16
C GLN A 359 -4.59 -6.93 -27.97
N PHE A 360 -5.07 -5.97 -27.18
CA PHE A 360 -5.98 -6.24 -26.06
C PHE A 360 -7.31 -6.82 -26.55
N LEU A 361 -7.87 -6.23 -27.61
CA LEU A 361 -9.10 -6.72 -28.22
C LEU A 361 -8.95 -8.12 -28.81
N HIS A 362 -7.87 -8.37 -29.53
CA HIS A 362 -7.60 -9.66 -30.13
C HIS A 362 -7.28 -10.72 -29.08
N ALA A 363 -6.59 -10.40 -27.98
CA ALA A 363 -6.40 -11.33 -26.87
C ALA A 363 -7.75 -11.83 -26.31
N VAL A 364 -8.65 -10.88 -26.01
CA VAL A 364 -9.99 -11.18 -25.50
C VAL A 364 -10.84 -11.93 -26.52
N GLN A 365 -10.82 -11.51 -27.78
CA GLN A 365 -11.61 -12.13 -28.83
C GLN A 365 -11.08 -13.51 -29.22
N PHE A 366 -9.77 -13.73 -29.23
CA PHE A 366 -9.16 -15.03 -29.48
C PHE A 366 -9.61 -16.03 -28.43
N GLN A 367 -9.53 -15.68 -27.14
CA GLN A 367 -10.00 -16.52 -26.05
C GLN A 367 -11.50 -16.86 -26.18
N ASN A 368 -12.34 -15.87 -26.46
CA ASN A 368 -13.79 -16.08 -26.62
C ASN A 368 -14.18 -16.81 -27.92
N SER A 369 -13.31 -16.76 -28.93
CA SER A 369 -13.55 -17.45 -30.21
C SER A 369 -13.16 -18.91 -30.17
N PHE A 370 -12.35 -19.31 -29.19
CA PHE A 370 -12.11 -20.72 -28.95
C PHE A 370 -13.44 -21.33 -28.56
N PHE A 371 -13.90 -22.28 -29.36
CA PHE A 371 -15.15 -23.01 -29.12
C PHE A 371 -14.86 -24.33 -28.39
N PRO A 372 -14.71 -24.37 -27.06
CA PRO A 372 -15.16 -25.52 -26.34
C PRO A 372 -16.68 -25.59 -26.49
N ASN A 373 -17.21 -26.78 -26.79
CA ASN A 373 -18.51 -27.10 -26.20
C ASN A 373 -18.41 -26.73 -24.72
N ARG A 374 -19.35 -25.96 -24.17
CA ARG A 374 -19.34 -25.41 -22.80
C ARG A 374 -19.36 -26.48 -21.68
N GLY A 375 -18.66 -27.59 -21.85
CA GLY A 375 -18.33 -28.61 -20.87
C GLY A 375 -16.81 -28.66 -20.63
N SER A 376 -16.37 -29.58 -19.78
CA SER A 376 -14.96 -29.71 -19.36
C SER A 376 -14.00 -29.93 -20.53
N TYR A 377 -12.72 -29.52 -20.40
CA TYR A 377 -11.63 -29.76 -21.36
C TYR A 377 -11.53 -31.20 -21.90
N LYS A 378 -11.83 -32.19 -21.05
CA LYS A 378 -11.91 -33.61 -21.45
C LYS A 378 -12.91 -33.87 -22.57
N MET A 379 -13.97 -33.07 -22.65
CA MET A 379 -14.99 -33.16 -23.69
C MET A 379 -14.50 -32.61 -25.03
N ASN A 380 -13.65 -31.58 -25.04
CA ASN A 380 -13.04 -31.07 -26.27
C ASN A 380 -12.08 -32.09 -26.89
N GLU A 381 -11.20 -32.65 -26.06
CA GLU A 381 -10.29 -33.71 -26.49
C GLU A 381 -11.07 -34.91 -27.05
N PHE A 382 -12.11 -35.34 -26.34
CA PHE A 382 -12.99 -36.42 -26.79
C PHE A 382 -13.72 -36.11 -28.11
N VAL A 383 -14.25 -34.89 -28.27
CA VAL A 383 -14.90 -34.47 -29.53
C VAL A 383 -13.92 -34.48 -30.69
N LYS A 384 -12.67 -34.03 -30.48
CA LYS A 384 -11.62 -34.10 -31.50
C LYS A 384 -11.23 -35.54 -31.84
N MET A 385 -11.23 -36.44 -30.85
CA MET A 385 -11.05 -37.87 -31.10
C MET A 385 -12.21 -38.46 -31.92
N LEU A 386 -13.46 -38.08 -31.64
CA LEU A 386 -14.65 -38.54 -32.38
C LEU A 386 -14.67 -38.03 -33.83
N LYS A 387 -14.27 -36.77 -34.07
CA LYS A 387 -14.11 -36.20 -35.41
C LYS A 387 -12.92 -36.81 -36.17
N GLY A 388 -12.03 -37.51 -35.45
CA GLY A 388 -10.83 -38.11 -36.03
C GLY A 388 -9.67 -37.13 -36.21
N ASP A 389 -9.76 -35.93 -35.63
CA ASP A 389 -8.73 -34.87 -35.72
C ASP A 389 -7.45 -35.30 -34.99
N ILE A 390 -7.62 -36.00 -33.85
CA ILE A 390 -6.54 -36.55 -33.02
C ILE A 390 -6.81 -38.03 -32.68
N THR A 391 -5.77 -38.77 -32.30
CA THR A 391 -5.84 -40.16 -31.79
C THR A 391 -5.56 -40.21 -30.26
N PRO A 392 -5.96 -41.28 -29.55
CA PRO A 392 -5.68 -41.43 -28.11
C PRO A 392 -4.19 -41.24 -27.75
N ASP A 393 -3.31 -41.73 -28.63
CA ASP A 393 -1.85 -41.72 -28.47
C ASP A 393 -1.17 -40.51 -29.12
N SER A 394 -1.94 -39.48 -29.48
CA SER A 394 -1.35 -38.26 -30.05
C SER A 394 -0.36 -37.64 -29.09
N GLU A 395 0.79 -37.22 -29.61
CA GLU A 395 1.76 -36.41 -28.89
C GLU A 395 1.09 -35.11 -28.40
N LYS A 396 1.30 -34.74 -27.14
CA LYS A 396 0.66 -33.56 -26.51
C LYS A 396 1.71 -32.65 -25.94
N GLU A 397 1.46 -31.36 -26.06
CA GLU A 397 2.32 -30.31 -25.53
C GLU A 397 1.47 -29.33 -24.74
N GLU A 398 1.91 -29.05 -23.52
CA GLU A 398 1.27 -28.11 -22.60
C GLU A 398 2.26 -27.02 -22.21
N GLY A 399 1.77 -25.79 -22.09
CA GLY A 399 2.56 -24.66 -21.63
C GLY A 399 2.10 -23.34 -22.22
N VAL A 400 3.05 -22.41 -22.33
CA VAL A 400 2.84 -21.07 -22.87
C VAL A 400 3.35 -21.01 -24.29
N PHE A 401 2.54 -20.46 -25.18
CA PHE A 401 2.81 -20.37 -26.61
C PHE A 401 2.68 -18.93 -27.06
N GLU A 402 3.66 -18.46 -27.84
CA GLU A 402 3.60 -17.17 -28.52
C GLU A 402 3.27 -17.39 -30.00
N ILE A 403 2.29 -16.66 -30.51
CA ILE A 403 1.93 -16.68 -31.93
C ILE A 403 3.00 -15.90 -32.70
N ILE A 404 3.75 -16.61 -33.55
CA ILE A 404 4.83 -16.02 -34.35
C ILE A 404 4.44 -15.80 -35.81
N LYS A 405 3.36 -16.41 -36.28
CA LYS A 405 2.86 -16.20 -37.64
C LYS A 405 1.38 -16.56 -37.78
N ARG A 406 0.58 -15.70 -38.41
CA ARG A 406 -0.78 -16.03 -38.86
C ARG A 406 -0.78 -16.48 -40.33
N ASN A 407 -1.51 -17.54 -40.64
CA ASN A 407 -1.87 -17.95 -42.01
C ASN A 407 -3.40 -17.91 -42.19
N LYS A 408 -3.89 -18.24 -43.39
CA LYS A 408 -5.32 -18.18 -43.73
C LYS A 408 -6.19 -19.15 -42.92
N GLN A 409 -5.67 -20.33 -42.58
CA GLN A 409 -6.41 -21.42 -41.91
C GLN A 409 -5.63 -22.04 -40.75
N SER A 410 -4.48 -21.48 -40.41
CA SER A 410 -3.59 -22.00 -39.38
C SER A 410 -2.74 -20.86 -38.82
N PHE A 411 -2.08 -21.12 -37.71
CA PHE A 411 -1.14 -20.17 -37.13
C PHE A 411 0.04 -20.93 -36.54
N ARG A 412 1.21 -20.31 -36.58
CA ARG A 412 2.43 -20.88 -36.03
C ARG A 412 2.71 -20.26 -34.67
N VAL A 413 3.09 -21.12 -33.74
CA VAL A 413 3.44 -20.73 -32.39
C VAL A 413 4.82 -21.23 -32.02
N THR A 414 5.46 -20.56 -31.08
CA THR A 414 6.67 -21.05 -30.39
C THR A 414 6.32 -21.32 -28.95
N LYS A 415 6.62 -22.53 -28.46
CA LYS A 415 6.49 -22.84 -27.03
C LYS A 415 7.59 -22.16 -26.25
N TRP A 416 7.23 -21.47 -25.18
CA TRP A 416 8.19 -20.78 -24.34
C TRP A 416 9.03 -21.79 -23.54
N SER A 417 10.35 -21.63 -23.58
CA SER A 417 11.34 -22.41 -22.84
C SER A 417 12.23 -21.48 -22.01
N ASN A 418 12.52 -21.86 -20.76
CA ASN A 418 13.49 -21.17 -19.89
C ASN A 418 14.95 -21.28 -20.38
N LYS A 419 15.23 -22.19 -21.32
CA LYS A 419 16.56 -22.35 -21.91
C LYS A 419 16.68 -21.47 -23.14
N SER A 420 17.80 -20.76 -23.26
CA SER A 420 18.21 -19.81 -24.31
C SER A 420 18.21 -20.32 -25.77
N ASN A 421 17.66 -21.51 -26.02
CA ASN A 421 17.41 -22.01 -27.36
C ASN A 421 15.99 -21.66 -27.78
N LYS A 422 15.81 -21.24 -29.04
CA LYS A 422 14.50 -21.11 -29.69
C LYS A 422 13.61 -22.27 -29.26
N GLY A 423 12.46 -21.95 -28.67
CA GLY A 423 11.48 -22.94 -28.28
C GLY A 423 11.02 -23.77 -29.48
N ALA A 424 10.44 -24.94 -29.22
CA ALA A 424 9.86 -25.74 -30.28
C ALA A 424 8.74 -24.97 -30.99
N GLU A 425 8.73 -25.02 -32.33
CA GLU A 425 7.71 -24.38 -33.15
C GLU A 425 6.62 -25.39 -33.53
N TYR A 426 5.37 -24.95 -33.48
CA TYR A 426 4.20 -25.77 -33.80
C TYR A 426 3.29 -25.01 -34.76
N THR A 427 2.73 -25.69 -35.75
CA THR A 427 1.70 -25.11 -36.64
C THR A 427 0.35 -25.66 -36.22
N ILE A 428 -0.52 -24.80 -35.70
CA ILE A 428 -1.82 -25.14 -35.14
C ILE A 428 -2.92 -24.85 -36.17
N SER A 429 -3.86 -25.77 -36.31
CA SER A 429 -5.09 -25.60 -37.09
C SER A 429 -5.95 -24.47 -36.53
N GLY A 430 -6.43 -23.58 -37.41
CA GLY A 430 -7.32 -22.49 -37.06
C GLY A 430 -8.80 -22.87 -37.00
N ALA A 431 -9.14 -24.15 -37.07
CA ALA A 431 -10.53 -24.60 -37.23
C ALA A 431 -11.42 -24.32 -36.00
N ASP A 432 -10.87 -24.26 -34.80
CA ASP A 432 -11.62 -24.10 -33.54
C ASP A 432 -11.63 -22.67 -33.00
N VAL A 433 -11.05 -21.73 -33.74
CA VAL A 433 -10.90 -20.32 -33.36
C VAL A 433 -11.29 -19.44 -34.53
N ASN A 434 -11.65 -18.19 -34.26
CA ASN A 434 -11.78 -17.23 -35.34
C ASN A 434 -10.38 -16.70 -35.70
N ILE A 435 -9.87 -17.12 -36.86
CA ILE A 435 -8.53 -16.77 -37.35
C ILE A 435 -8.31 -15.25 -37.50
N ASP A 436 -9.38 -14.46 -37.62
CA ASP A 436 -9.27 -13.02 -37.72
C ASP A 436 -8.80 -12.34 -36.43
N TYR A 437 -8.98 -13.00 -35.29
CA TYR A 437 -8.51 -12.53 -33.98
C TYR A 437 -7.14 -13.12 -33.59
N VAL A 438 -6.59 -14.00 -34.42
CA VAL A 438 -5.23 -14.49 -34.23
C VAL A 438 -4.26 -13.42 -34.74
N GLU A 439 -3.44 -12.89 -33.85
CA GLU A 439 -2.45 -11.87 -34.16
C GLU A 439 -1.06 -12.29 -33.71
N GLU A 440 -0.04 -11.90 -34.48
CA GLU A 440 1.36 -12.12 -34.11
C GLU A 440 1.70 -11.37 -32.81
N GLY A 441 2.48 -12.04 -31.96
CA GLY A 441 2.85 -11.57 -30.63
C GLY A 441 1.88 -11.93 -29.52
N LEU A 442 0.63 -12.33 -29.82
CA LEU A 442 -0.28 -12.84 -28.79
C LEU A 442 0.30 -14.07 -28.09
N ILE A 443 0.01 -14.18 -26.80
CA ILE A 443 0.53 -15.25 -25.94
C ILE A 443 -0.66 -15.99 -25.37
N PHE A 444 -0.62 -17.31 -25.34
CA PHE A 444 -1.65 -18.08 -24.66
C PHE A 444 -1.06 -19.22 -23.84
N SER A 445 -1.75 -19.59 -22.77
CA SER A 445 -1.51 -20.83 -22.03
C SER A 445 -2.56 -21.87 -22.40
N GLY A 446 -2.13 -23.12 -22.51
CA GLY A 446 -3.03 -24.21 -22.82
C GLY A 446 -2.32 -25.47 -23.29
N LYS A 447 -3.06 -26.31 -24.01
CA LYS A 447 -2.61 -27.62 -24.46
C LYS A 447 -2.92 -27.83 -25.93
N ILE A 448 -1.94 -28.35 -26.65
CA ILE A 448 -2.06 -28.74 -28.05
C ILE A 448 -1.76 -30.23 -28.21
N ALA A 449 -2.32 -30.87 -29.24
CA ALA A 449 -2.04 -32.25 -29.59
C ALA A 449 -1.72 -32.38 -31.08
N LYS A 450 -0.84 -33.31 -31.43
CA LYS A 450 -0.49 -33.58 -32.82
C LYS A 450 -1.66 -34.22 -33.55
N GLY A 451 -2.18 -33.55 -34.56
CA GLY A 451 -3.23 -34.07 -35.43
C GLY A 451 -2.70 -35.01 -36.52
N ARG A 452 -3.61 -35.60 -37.30
CA ARG A 452 -3.26 -36.59 -38.34
C ARG A 452 -2.56 -36.00 -39.57
N ILE A 453 -2.75 -34.72 -39.87
CA ILE A 453 -2.29 -34.07 -41.12
C ILE A 453 -1.08 -33.14 -40.86
N ASN A 454 -0.11 -33.59 -40.05
CA ASN A 454 1.10 -32.81 -39.66
C ASN A 454 0.81 -31.40 -39.08
N MET A 455 -0.43 -31.13 -38.67
CA MET A 455 -0.84 -29.92 -37.95
C MET A 455 -1.16 -30.28 -36.51
N TRP A 456 -0.95 -29.33 -35.61
CA TRP A 456 -1.33 -29.44 -34.21
C TRP A 456 -2.74 -28.91 -34.03
N GLU A 457 -3.42 -29.42 -33.02
CA GLU A 457 -4.79 -29.13 -32.68
C GLU A 457 -4.83 -28.48 -31.31
N LEU A 458 -5.48 -27.32 -31.19
CA LEU A 458 -5.67 -26.66 -29.90
C LEU A 458 -6.72 -27.43 -29.08
N ILE A 459 -6.34 -28.00 -27.95
CA ILE A 459 -7.20 -28.85 -27.11
C ILE A 459 -7.79 -28.04 -25.97
N GLU A 460 -6.97 -27.18 -25.37
CA GLU A 460 -7.29 -26.37 -24.20
C GLU A 460 -6.65 -24.99 -24.38
N LEU A 461 -7.43 -23.95 -24.06
CA LEU A 461 -7.01 -22.56 -24.08
C LEU A 461 -7.45 -21.95 -22.74
N GLU A 462 -6.52 -21.79 -21.83
CA GLU A 462 -6.82 -21.34 -20.47
C GLU A 462 -6.83 -19.82 -20.36
N SER A 463 -5.86 -19.15 -20.99
CA SER A 463 -5.72 -17.70 -20.93
C SER A 463 -5.01 -17.19 -22.18
N VAL A 464 -5.36 -15.97 -22.59
CA VAL A 464 -4.73 -15.27 -23.70
C VAL A 464 -4.33 -13.88 -23.25
N TYR A 465 -3.11 -13.48 -23.59
CA TYR A 465 -2.51 -12.21 -23.22
C TYR A 465 -2.02 -11.45 -24.45
N PRO A 466 -2.03 -10.11 -24.41
CA PRO A 466 -1.37 -9.29 -25.41
C PRO A 466 0.16 -9.44 -25.34
N ARG A 467 0.85 -9.12 -26.44
CA ARG A 467 2.32 -9.25 -26.54
C ARG A 467 3.10 -8.59 -25.40
N THR A 468 2.60 -7.48 -24.86
CA THR A 468 3.27 -6.75 -23.78
C THR A 468 3.38 -7.58 -22.48
N ALA A 469 2.48 -8.55 -22.27
CA ALA A 469 2.51 -9.42 -21.11
C ALA A 469 3.75 -10.32 -21.09
N LYS A 470 4.41 -10.54 -22.23
CA LYS A 470 5.56 -11.46 -22.38
C LYS A 470 6.64 -11.25 -21.34
N ARG A 471 6.96 -10.01 -21.00
CA ARG A 471 8.04 -9.69 -20.04
C ARG A 471 7.64 -9.89 -18.57
N PHE A 472 6.35 -10.11 -18.30
CA PHE A 472 5.79 -10.19 -16.96
C PHE A 472 5.27 -11.58 -16.60
N LEU A 473 5.07 -12.45 -17.59
CA LEU A 473 4.68 -13.83 -17.39
C LEU A 473 5.89 -14.66 -16.95
N THR A 474 5.69 -15.53 -15.96
CA THR A 474 6.63 -16.62 -15.67
C THR A 474 6.04 -17.96 -16.09
N ILE A 475 6.88 -18.96 -16.36
CA ILE A 475 6.42 -20.32 -16.69
C ILE A 475 5.54 -20.92 -15.57
N LYS A 476 5.69 -20.45 -14.33
CA LYS A 476 4.87 -20.89 -13.19
C LYS A 476 3.50 -20.22 -13.14
N ASP A 477 3.37 -18.98 -13.62
CA ASP A 477 2.10 -18.22 -13.53
C ASP A 477 0.98 -18.83 -14.39
N THR A 478 1.34 -19.68 -15.35
CA THR A 478 0.46 -20.23 -16.38
C THR A 478 0.11 -21.71 -16.18
N VAL A 479 0.60 -22.35 -15.13
CA VAL A 479 0.11 -23.67 -14.70
C VAL A 479 -0.70 -23.41 -13.44
N ARG A 480 -1.98 -23.04 -13.59
CA ARG A 480 -2.88 -22.97 -12.42
C ARG A 480 -2.90 -24.36 -11.80
N SER A 481 -2.22 -24.52 -10.66
CA SER A 481 -2.27 -25.74 -9.86
C SER A 481 -3.74 -26.03 -9.55
N ARG A 482 -4.28 -27.07 -10.20
CA ARG A 482 -5.53 -27.68 -9.75
C ARG A 482 -5.36 -28.29 -8.38
#